data_AF-A0A7S2KZI4-F1
#
_entry.id   AF-A0A7S2KZI4-F1
#
_cell.length_a   1.000
_cell.length_b   1.000
_cell.length_c   1.000
_cell.angle_alpha   90.00
_cell.angle_beta   90.00
_cell.angle_gamma   90.00
#
_symmetry.space_group_name_H-M   'P 1'
#
loop_
_entity.id
_entity.type
_entity.pdbx_description
1 polymer ?
#
loop_
_entity_poly.entity_id
_entity_poly.type
_entity_poly.pdbx_seq_one_letter_code
_entity_poly.pdbx_strand_id
1 'polypeptide(L)'
;MGGNCCTPGPEDAAANDGSVTVQPSAQGNTMTKRSAAAPAQAQARAAPAASAGGLSWALALQDLEKAETLAYGSVFNGFGPGGGGVALDHAGLKNFVSENCAIPYSDVDTKLIQIAASKDEMLISLSDFLNIMRDNSMSDDVILQKFMGLSEGEDTMASMDCRSGLAMLQDPDLLGACVNHVGNANWESILDAVMQFAEPTVTTEAWTAYCKRVARTARVAYVARLQMP
;
A
#
# COMPACT_ATOMS: atom_id res chain seq x y z
N MET A 1 58.31 3.96 -28.39
CA MET A 1 56.98 4.44 -28.84
C MET A 1 55.95 3.79 -27.93
N GLY A 2 55.10 4.44 -27.15
CA GLY A 2 55.01 5.80 -26.63
C GLY A 2 54.16 5.65 -25.36
N GLY A 3 54.68 6.10 -24.21
CA GLY A 3 54.00 6.00 -22.91
C GLY A 3 53.27 7.29 -22.62
N ASN A 4 52.00 7.20 -22.25
CA ASN A 4 51.23 8.33 -21.73
C ASN A 4 50.93 8.09 -20.24
N CYS A 5 51.64 8.85 -19.42
CA CYS A 5 51.35 9.10 -18.01
C CYS A 5 50.40 10.30 -17.94
N CYS A 6 49.23 10.17 -17.30
CA CYS A 6 48.39 11.30 -16.94
C CYS A 6 48.17 11.30 -15.43
N THR A 7 48.73 12.33 -14.79
CA THR A 7 48.60 12.69 -13.38
C THR A 7 47.31 13.50 -13.12
N PRO A 8 46.74 13.45 -11.90
CA PRO A 8 45.61 14.30 -11.50
C PRO A 8 46.07 15.72 -11.08
N GLY A 9 45.27 16.73 -11.40
CA GLY A 9 45.42 18.11 -10.93
C GLY A 9 44.52 18.41 -9.70
N PRO A 10 44.86 19.45 -8.91
CA PRO A 10 44.34 19.65 -7.57
C PRO A 10 43.15 20.61 -7.45
N GLU A 11 42.39 20.42 -6.37
CA GLU A 11 41.80 21.42 -5.47
C GLU A 11 41.32 22.76 -6.06
N ASP A 12 40.00 22.94 -6.11
CA ASP A 12 39.38 24.25 -5.93
C ASP A 12 38.28 24.16 -4.85
N ALA A 13 38.67 24.56 -3.65
CA ALA A 13 37.80 24.83 -2.52
C ALA A 13 37.13 26.20 -2.72
N ALA A 14 35.88 26.22 -3.18
CA ALA A 14 35.06 27.42 -3.17
C ALA A 14 34.17 27.44 -1.93
N ALA A 15 34.64 28.14 -0.89
CA ALA A 15 33.83 28.56 0.24
C ALA A 15 32.77 29.55 -0.25
N ASN A 16 31.50 29.21 -0.11
CA ASN A 16 30.38 30.12 -0.29
C ASN A 16 29.72 30.37 1.08
N ASP A 17 30.22 31.38 1.79
CA ASP A 17 29.64 31.90 3.02
C ASP A 17 28.56 32.94 2.67
N GLY A 18 27.33 32.45 2.52
CA GLY A 18 26.14 33.25 2.27
C GLY A 18 25.42 33.59 3.57
N SER A 19 25.96 34.54 4.34
CA SER A 19 25.26 35.16 5.47
C SER A 19 24.05 35.97 4.99
N VAL A 20 22.86 35.36 5.05
CA VAL A 20 21.58 36.03 4.81
C VAL A 20 21.07 36.59 6.12
N THR A 21 21.19 37.91 6.26
CA THR A 21 20.61 38.69 7.36
C THR A 21 19.10 38.83 7.14
N VAL A 22 18.29 38.15 7.94
CA VAL A 22 16.82 38.27 7.92
C VAL A 22 16.40 39.44 8.81
N GLN A 23 15.76 40.41 8.17
CA GLN A 23 15.21 41.63 8.76
C GLN A 23 13.84 41.35 9.43
N PRO A 24 13.61 41.80 10.68
CA PRO A 24 12.31 41.64 11.34
C PRO A 24 11.36 42.77 10.95
N SER A 25 10.32 42.45 10.17
CA SER A 25 9.23 43.38 9.85
C SER A 25 8.00 43.12 10.71
N ALA A 26 7.53 44.20 11.32
CA ALA A 26 6.52 44.26 12.35
C ALA A 26 5.08 44.03 11.85
N GLN A 27 4.31 43.39 12.73
CA GLN A 27 2.90 43.62 13.10
C GLN A 27 1.96 44.32 12.11
N GLY A 28 0.93 43.56 11.70
CA GLY A 28 -0.32 44.09 11.16
C GLY A 28 -1.51 43.22 11.59
N ASN A 29 -2.08 43.55 12.75
CA ASN A 29 -3.28 42.93 13.33
C ASN A 29 -4.51 43.27 12.47
N THR A 30 -5.23 42.27 11.94
CA THR A 30 -6.61 42.45 11.49
C THR A 30 -7.49 41.32 12.03
N MET A 31 -8.28 41.65 13.05
CA MET A 31 -9.38 40.84 13.57
C MET A 31 -10.42 40.60 12.47
N THR A 32 -10.52 39.37 11.99
CA THR A 32 -11.69 38.90 11.23
C THR A 32 -12.44 37.84 12.04
N LYS A 33 -13.72 38.14 12.22
CA LYS A 33 -14.71 37.47 13.06
C LYS A 33 -14.97 36.05 12.53
N ARG A 34 -14.46 35.03 13.24
CA ARG A 34 -14.71 33.60 12.95
C ARG A 34 -16.17 33.26 13.29
N SER A 35 -16.98 33.07 12.27
CA SER A 35 -18.24 32.33 12.37
C SER A 35 -17.93 30.85 12.59
N ALA A 36 -18.35 30.31 13.73
CA ALA A 36 -18.22 28.90 14.07
C ALA A 36 -19.22 28.08 13.23
N ALA A 37 -18.73 27.46 12.17
CA ALA A 37 -19.44 26.39 11.48
C ALA A 37 -19.31 25.11 12.31
N ALA A 38 -20.45 24.48 12.62
CA ALA A 38 -20.53 23.25 13.37
C ALA A 38 -19.74 22.12 12.68
N PRO A 39 -19.03 21.25 13.43
CA PRO A 39 -18.36 20.10 12.84
C PRO A 39 -19.40 19.10 12.34
N ALA A 40 -19.48 18.94 11.02
CA ALA A 40 -20.22 17.86 10.38
C ALA A 40 -19.56 16.53 10.80
N GLN A 41 -20.22 15.80 11.69
CA GLN A 41 -19.82 14.44 12.05
C GLN A 41 -19.98 13.56 10.81
N ALA A 42 -18.87 13.25 10.15
CA ALA A 42 -18.79 12.23 9.13
C ALA A 42 -19.11 10.88 9.80
N GLN A 43 -20.37 10.46 9.72
CA GLN A 43 -20.77 9.11 10.09
C GLN A 43 -20.03 8.14 9.18
N ALA A 44 -19.02 7.46 9.72
CA ALA A 44 -18.36 6.35 9.07
C ALA A 44 -19.43 5.32 8.69
N ARG A 45 -19.78 5.31 7.40
CA ARG A 45 -20.85 4.49 6.85
C ARG A 45 -20.40 3.03 7.00
N ALA A 46 -20.98 2.31 7.96
CA ALA A 46 -20.65 0.91 8.18
C ALA A 46 -20.90 0.15 6.88
N ALA A 47 -19.81 -0.35 6.27
CA ALA A 47 -19.89 -1.14 5.06
C ALA A 47 -20.85 -2.33 5.27
N PRO A 48 -21.72 -2.64 4.30
CA PRO A 48 -22.66 -3.75 4.40
C PRO A 48 -21.88 -5.04 4.66
N ALA A 49 -22.24 -5.74 5.73
CA ALA A 49 -21.67 -7.04 6.08
C ALA A 49 -22.19 -8.09 5.09
N ALA A 50 -21.50 -8.24 3.96
CA ALA A 50 -21.76 -9.33 3.04
C ALA A 50 -21.41 -10.65 3.75
N SER A 51 -22.39 -11.52 3.96
CA SER A 51 -22.16 -12.89 4.37
C SER A 51 -21.41 -13.61 3.23
N ALA A 52 -20.08 -13.58 3.28
CA ALA A 52 -19.20 -14.21 2.30
C ALA A 52 -19.29 -15.73 2.43
N GLY A 53 -20.37 -16.31 1.90
CA GLY A 53 -20.64 -17.75 1.94
C GLY A 53 -19.53 -18.52 1.24
N GLY A 54 -18.56 -19.00 2.01
CA GLY A 54 -17.42 -19.78 1.52
C GLY A 54 -16.05 -19.15 1.76
N LEU A 55 -15.97 -17.91 2.25
CA LEU A 55 -14.69 -17.31 2.60
C LEU A 55 -14.33 -17.67 4.05
N SER A 56 -13.15 -18.26 4.23
CA SER A 56 -12.63 -18.67 5.53
C SER A 56 -11.18 -18.21 5.69
N TRP A 57 -10.72 -18.11 6.93
CA TRP A 57 -9.32 -17.81 7.23
C TRP A 57 -8.35 -18.79 6.57
N ALA A 58 -8.65 -20.09 6.64
CA ALA A 58 -7.85 -21.13 5.99
C ALA A 58 -7.77 -20.93 4.47
N LEU A 59 -8.88 -20.55 3.82
CA LEU A 59 -8.88 -20.25 2.39
C LEU A 59 -7.98 -19.05 2.05
N ALA A 60 -8.02 -17.99 2.87
CA ALA A 60 -7.16 -16.81 2.65
C ALA A 60 -5.66 -17.13 2.75
N LEU A 61 -5.27 -18.06 3.62
CA LEU A 61 -3.87 -18.50 3.75
C LEU A 61 -3.44 -19.45 2.61
N GLN A 62 -4.31 -20.38 2.20
CA GLN A 62 -4.00 -21.42 1.21
C GLN A 62 -4.14 -20.95 -0.24
N ASP A 63 -5.23 -20.25 -0.56
CA ASP A 63 -5.60 -19.80 -1.90
C ASP A 63 -6.05 -18.33 -1.84
N LEU A 64 -5.06 -17.46 -1.68
CA LEU A 64 -5.27 -16.02 -1.55
C LEU A 64 -6.00 -15.43 -2.77
N GLU A 65 -5.74 -15.90 -3.99
CA GLU A 65 -6.36 -15.35 -5.20
C GLU A 65 -7.86 -15.62 -5.24
N LYS A 66 -8.27 -16.84 -4.87
CA LYS A 66 -9.69 -17.18 -4.72
C LYS A 66 -10.33 -16.40 -3.58
N ALA A 67 -9.64 -16.27 -2.46
CA ALA A 67 -10.13 -15.51 -1.31
C ALA A 67 -10.37 -14.03 -1.66
N GLU A 68 -9.44 -13.40 -2.40
CA GLU A 68 -9.57 -12.04 -2.92
C GLU A 68 -10.76 -11.91 -3.89
N THR A 69 -10.91 -12.87 -4.80
CA THR A 69 -12.03 -12.86 -5.76
C THR A 69 -13.37 -12.88 -5.04
N LEU A 70 -13.50 -13.69 -3.98
CA LEU A 70 -14.72 -13.74 -3.17
C LEU A 70 -14.93 -12.46 -2.35
N ALA A 71 -13.89 -11.99 -1.65
CA ALA A 71 -13.96 -10.81 -0.79
C ALA A 71 -14.23 -9.53 -1.60
N TYR A 72 -13.36 -9.24 -2.56
CA TYR A 72 -13.43 -8.02 -3.37
C TYR A 72 -14.51 -8.11 -4.43
N GLY A 73 -14.87 -9.30 -4.92
CA GLY A 73 -15.99 -9.47 -5.85
C GLY A 73 -17.32 -9.03 -5.23
N SER A 74 -17.55 -9.35 -3.95
CA SER A 74 -18.76 -8.87 -3.25
C SER A 74 -18.79 -7.34 -3.11
N VAL A 75 -17.64 -6.72 -2.85
CA VAL A 75 -17.53 -5.25 -2.76
C VAL A 75 -17.77 -4.62 -4.14
N PHE A 76 -17.11 -5.15 -5.16
CA PHE A 76 -17.16 -4.65 -6.53
C PHE A 76 -18.59 -4.72 -7.10
N ASN A 77 -19.31 -5.82 -6.84
CA ASN A 77 -20.72 -5.97 -7.21
C ASN A 77 -21.62 -4.92 -6.53
N GLY A 78 -21.17 -4.31 -5.42
CA GLY A 78 -21.87 -3.20 -4.76
C GLY A 78 -21.69 -1.85 -5.43
N PHE A 79 -20.76 -1.69 -6.38
CA PHE A 79 -20.51 -0.42 -7.08
C PHE A 79 -21.41 -0.21 -8.30
N GLY A 80 -22.05 -1.25 -8.84
CA GLY A 80 -22.86 -1.14 -10.05
C GLY A 80 -23.93 -2.23 -10.19
N PRO A 81 -24.93 -2.02 -11.05
CA PRO A 81 -25.99 -2.99 -11.27
C PRO A 81 -25.45 -4.21 -12.05
N GLY A 82 -25.25 -5.34 -11.36
CA GLY A 82 -25.17 -6.65 -12.01
C GLY A 82 -23.79 -7.13 -12.44
N GLY A 83 -22.70 -6.68 -11.79
CA GLY A 83 -21.36 -7.23 -12.03
C GLY A 83 -20.75 -6.85 -13.39
N GLY A 84 -21.37 -5.91 -14.10
CA GLY A 84 -20.76 -5.23 -15.25
C GLY A 84 -19.61 -4.32 -14.82
N GLY A 85 -18.97 -3.66 -15.80
CA GLY A 85 -17.91 -2.70 -15.52
C GLY A 85 -18.41 -1.49 -14.72
N VAL A 86 -17.51 -0.87 -13.96
CA VAL A 86 -17.78 0.31 -13.12
C VAL A 86 -17.16 1.55 -13.76
N ALA A 87 -17.90 2.66 -13.77
CA ALA A 87 -17.44 3.93 -14.31
C ALA A 87 -16.28 4.51 -13.48
N LEU A 88 -15.35 5.21 -14.15
CA LEU A 88 -14.14 5.76 -13.53
C LEU A 88 -14.43 6.84 -12.49
N ASP A 89 -15.55 7.55 -12.61
CA ASP A 89 -15.99 8.61 -11.72
C ASP A 89 -16.79 8.09 -10.51
N HIS A 90 -16.99 6.78 -10.37
CA HIS A 90 -17.75 6.19 -9.28
C HIS A 90 -17.06 6.43 -7.91
N ALA A 91 -17.62 7.34 -7.11
CA ALA A 91 -17.03 7.78 -5.84
C ALA A 91 -16.76 6.62 -4.86
N GLY A 92 -17.65 5.62 -4.81
CA GLY A 92 -17.46 4.45 -3.93
C GLY A 92 -16.26 3.60 -4.32
N LEU A 93 -15.96 3.51 -5.62
CA LEU A 93 -14.79 2.77 -6.12
C LEU A 93 -13.51 3.53 -5.74
N LYS A 94 -13.49 4.85 -5.97
CA LYS A 94 -12.34 5.71 -5.67
C LYS A 94 -11.98 5.68 -4.18
N ASN A 95 -12.99 5.88 -3.32
CA ASN A 95 -12.82 5.82 -1.88
C ASN A 95 -12.27 4.46 -1.46
N PHE A 96 -12.89 3.37 -1.94
CA PHE A 96 -12.46 2.03 -1.57
C PHE A 96 -11.00 1.74 -1.98
N VAL A 97 -10.61 2.12 -3.20
CA VAL A 97 -9.22 1.98 -3.68
C VAL A 97 -8.26 2.80 -2.80
N SER A 98 -8.58 4.05 -2.48
CA SER A 98 -7.70 4.87 -1.62
C SER A 98 -7.56 4.35 -0.19
N GLU A 99 -8.59 3.69 0.34
CA GLU A 99 -8.59 3.16 1.71
C GLU A 99 -7.90 1.80 1.80
N ASN A 100 -7.88 1.02 0.71
CA ASN A 100 -7.43 -0.37 0.71
C ASN A 100 -6.23 -0.63 -0.23
N CYS A 101 -5.65 0.42 -0.81
CA CYS A 101 -4.42 0.37 -1.59
C CYS A 101 -3.42 1.41 -1.10
N ALA A 102 -2.15 1.22 -1.42
CA ALA A 102 -1.09 2.21 -1.22
C ALA A 102 -1.11 3.27 -2.34
N ILE A 103 -2.29 3.79 -2.68
CA ILE A 103 -2.49 4.83 -3.69
C ILE A 103 -3.13 6.04 -3.00
N PRO A 104 -2.46 7.21 -3.01
CA PRO A 104 -3.08 8.45 -2.52
C PRO A 104 -4.37 8.76 -3.28
N TYR A 105 -5.38 9.31 -2.59
CA TYR A 105 -6.67 9.62 -3.22
C TYR A 105 -6.53 10.54 -4.45
N SER A 106 -5.55 11.45 -4.46
CA SER A 106 -5.23 12.33 -5.59
C SER A 106 -4.84 11.58 -6.86
N ASP A 107 -4.30 10.37 -6.73
CA ASP A 107 -3.66 9.63 -7.81
C ASP A 107 -4.55 8.46 -8.28
N VAL A 108 -5.62 8.16 -7.54
CA VAL A 108 -6.58 7.10 -7.88
C VAL A 108 -7.16 7.32 -9.27
N ASP A 109 -7.58 8.54 -9.60
CA ASP A 109 -8.17 8.86 -10.91
C ASP A 109 -7.21 8.58 -12.06
N THR A 110 -5.95 9.00 -11.89
CA THR A 110 -4.90 8.73 -12.88
C THR A 110 -4.69 7.23 -13.07
N LYS A 111 -4.66 6.46 -11.98
CA LYS A 111 -4.47 5.00 -12.06
C LYS A 111 -5.65 4.29 -12.75
N LEU A 112 -6.88 4.69 -12.43
CA LEU A 112 -8.09 4.14 -13.07
C LEU A 112 -8.10 4.46 -14.57
N ILE A 113 -7.77 5.70 -14.96
CA ILE A 113 -7.68 6.10 -16.37
C ILE A 113 -6.60 5.30 -17.11
N GLN A 114 -5.41 5.12 -16.52
CA GLN A 114 -4.33 4.34 -17.14
C GLN A 114 -4.77 2.91 -17.50
N ILE A 115 -5.53 2.27 -16.62
CA ILE A 115 -5.99 0.89 -16.83
C ILE A 115 -7.12 0.86 -17.86
N ALA A 116 -8.07 1.78 -17.76
CA ALA A 116 -9.19 1.89 -18.67
C ALA A 116 -8.80 2.34 -20.09
N ALA A 117 -7.70 3.08 -20.24
CA ALA A 117 -7.22 3.60 -21.54
C ALA A 117 -6.90 2.50 -22.57
N SER A 118 -6.70 1.26 -22.11
CA SER A 118 -6.50 0.10 -22.99
C SER A 118 -7.81 -0.52 -23.48
N LYS A 119 -8.97 0.05 -23.12
CA LYS A 119 -10.31 -0.52 -23.33
C LYS A 119 -11.23 0.46 -24.01
N ASP A 120 -12.05 -0.04 -24.93
CA ASP A 120 -12.99 0.80 -25.69
C ASP A 120 -14.09 1.41 -24.81
N GLU A 121 -14.54 0.68 -23.78
CA GLU A 121 -15.69 1.09 -22.95
C GLU A 121 -15.33 2.08 -21.85
N MET A 122 -14.04 2.28 -21.56
CA MET A 122 -13.57 3.10 -20.42
C MET A 122 -14.19 2.69 -19.06
N LEU A 123 -14.49 1.40 -18.89
CA LEU A 123 -15.01 0.83 -17.66
C LEU A 123 -13.96 -0.04 -16.96
N ILE A 124 -14.01 -0.06 -15.63
CA ILE A 124 -13.20 -0.95 -14.80
C ILE A 124 -13.95 -2.26 -14.62
N SER A 125 -13.38 -3.37 -15.04
CA SER A 125 -13.90 -4.72 -14.78
C SER A 125 -13.47 -5.23 -13.40
N LEU A 126 -14.08 -6.32 -12.92
CA LEU A 126 -13.64 -6.98 -11.69
C LEU A 126 -12.17 -7.41 -11.76
N SER A 127 -11.70 -7.89 -12.91
CA SER A 127 -10.30 -8.30 -13.08
C SER A 127 -9.35 -7.11 -12.93
N ASP A 128 -9.70 -5.96 -13.48
CA ASP A 128 -8.90 -4.74 -13.36
C ASP A 128 -8.85 -4.27 -11.91
N PHE A 129 -10.00 -4.28 -11.25
CA PHE A 129 -10.10 -3.94 -9.85
C PHE A 129 -9.21 -4.83 -8.98
N LEU A 130 -9.29 -6.15 -9.16
CA LEU A 130 -8.41 -7.09 -8.46
C LEU A 130 -6.93 -6.80 -8.73
N ASN A 131 -6.54 -6.51 -9.97
CA ASN A 131 -5.16 -6.18 -10.31
C ASN A 131 -4.70 -4.89 -9.60
N ILE A 132 -5.54 -3.86 -9.55
CA ILE A 132 -5.24 -2.63 -8.77
C ILE A 132 -4.98 -2.97 -7.30
N MET A 133 -5.87 -3.75 -6.69
CA MET A 133 -5.76 -4.14 -5.28
C MET A 133 -4.49 -4.94 -4.98
N ARG A 134 -4.08 -5.81 -5.91
CA ARG A 134 -2.90 -6.68 -5.78
C ARG A 134 -1.60 -5.91 -5.97
N ASP A 135 -1.50 -5.17 -7.07
CA ASP A 135 -0.28 -4.48 -7.47
C ASP A 135 0.07 -3.35 -6.51
N ASN A 136 -0.95 -2.69 -5.96
CA ASN A 136 -0.82 -1.55 -5.05
C ASN A 136 -1.17 -1.97 -3.61
N SER A 137 -0.93 -3.23 -3.28
CA SER A 137 -1.14 -3.74 -1.92
C SER A 137 -0.19 -3.10 -0.91
N MET A 138 0.99 -2.65 -1.34
CA MET A 138 1.94 -1.90 -0.53
C MET A 138 2.81 -1.05 -1.46
N SER A 139 3.33 0.08 -0.95
CA SER A 139 4.22 0.95 -1.72
C SER A 139 5.57 0.27 -1.94
N ASP A 140 6.01 0.22 -3.20
CA ASP A 140 7.30 -0.37 -3.57
C ASP A 140 8.48 0.41 -2.95
N ASP A 141 8.35 1.73 -2.79
CA ASP A 141 9.36 2.56 -2.13
C ASP A 141 9.53 2.17 -0.66
N VAL A 142 8.43 1.93 0.05
CA VAL A 142 8.45 1.49 1.45
C VAL A 142 9.03 0.09 1.58
N ILE A 143 8.65 -0.82 0.67
CA ILE A 143 9.19 -2.19 0.61
C ILE A 143 10.71 -2.14 0.43
N LEU A 144 11.19 -1.35 -0.54
CA LEU A 144 12.61 -1.25 -0.87
C LEU A 144 13.40 -0.58 0.26
N GLN A 145 12.88 0.50 0.84
CA GLN A 145 13.52 1.17 1.97
C GLN A 145 13.69 0.23 3.17
N LYS A 146 12.67 -0.59 3.47
CA LYS A 146 12.76 -1.61 4.52
C LYS A 146 13.75 -2.72 4.18
N PHE A 147 13.76 -3.17 2.92
CA PHE A 147 14.73 -4.17 2.46
C PHE A 147 16.16 -3.70 2.70
N MET A 148 16.50 -2.51 2.21
CA MET A 148 17.85 -1.93 2.34
C MET A 148 18.28 -1.76 3.80
N GLY A 149 17.34 -1.45 4.69
CA GLY A 149 17.61 -1.34 6.12
C GLY A 149 17.88 -2.69 6.80
N LEU A 150 17.25 -3.78 6.32
CA LEU A 150 17.40 -5.13 6.87
C LEU A 150 18.57 -5.90 6.26
N SER A 151 18.87 -5.69 4.97
CA SER A 151 19.99 -6.34 4.29
C SER A 151 21.34 -5.67 4.53
N GLU A 152 21.38 -4.60 5.34
CA GLU A 152 22.58 -3.79 5.58
C GLU A 152 23.23 -3.26 4.27
N GLY A 153 22.41 -3.08 3.22
CA GLY A 153 22.85 -2.65 1.89
C GLY A 153 23.25 -3.78 0.93
N GLU A 154 23.11 -5.04 1.32
CA GLU A 154 23.32 -6.19 0.43
C GLU A 154 22.11 -6.46 -0.48
N ASP A 155 22.33 -7.19 -1.57
CA ASP A 155 21.29 -7.58 -2.55
C ASP A 155 20.41 -8.76 -2.05
N THR A 156 20.76 -9.35 -0.91
CA THR A 156 20.04 -10.48 -0.32
C THR A 156 20.03 -10.38 1.20
N MET A 157 19.09 -11.07 1.86
CA MET A 157 19.07 -11.23 3.32
C MET A 157 18.79 -12.67 3.74
N ALA A 158 19.10 -13.03 4.98
CA ALA A 158 18.71 -14.33 5.52
C ALA A 158 17.19 -14.42 5.72
N SER A 159 16.63 -15.62 5.53
CA SER A 159 15.20 -15.87 5.75
C SER A 159 14.69 -15.53 7.15
N MET A 160 15.56 -15.61 8.18
CA MET A 160 15.22 -15.21 9.55
C MET A 160 15.05 -13.70 9.70
N ASP A 161 15.91 -12.92 9.05
CA ASP A 161 15.81 -11.45 9.02
C ASP A 161 14.60 -11.02 8.19
N CYS A 162 14.33 -11.72 7.08
CA CYS A 162 13.11 -11.54 6.29
C CYS A 162 11.86 -11.75 7.16
N ARG A 163 11.75 -12.86 7.90
CA ARG A 163 10.60 -13.10 8.79
C ARG A 163 10.44 -12.00 9.82
N SER A 164 11.55 -11.58 10.44
CA SER A 164 11.56 -10.51 11.43
C SER A 164 11.12 -9.18 10.83
N GLY A 165 11.56 -8.87 9.61
CA GLY A 165 11.14 -7.70 8.84
C GLY A 165 9.66 -7.72 8.46
N LEU A 166 9.13 -8.87 8.04
CA LEU A 166 7.71 -9.03 7.73
C LEU A 166 6.84 -8.81 8.97
N ALA A 167 7.30 -9.22 10.15
CA ALA A 167 6.61 -8.95 11.41
C ALA A 167 6.54 -7.45 11.74
N MET A 168 7.49 -6.64 11.26
CA MET A 168 7.43 -5.18 11.41
C MET A 168 6.39 -4.52 10.48
N LEU A 169 5.78 -5.26 9.55
CA LEU A 169 4.68 -4.74 8.72
C LEU A 169 3.35 -4.66 9.49
N GLN A 170 3.31 -5.14 10.73
CA GLN A 170 2.19 -4.96 11.67
C GLN A 170 2.03 -3.50 12.14
N ASP A 171 2.80 -2.56 11.58
CA ASP A 171 2.69 -1.15 11.86
C ASP A 171 1.37 -0.56 11.30
N PRO A 172 0.51 0.03 12.15
CA PRO A 172 -0.71 0.72 11.71
C PRO A 172 -0.47 1.82 10.67
N ASP A 173 0.71 2.44 10.64
CA ASP A 173 1.02 3.49 9.66
C ASP A 173 1.19 2.92 8.23
N LEU A 174 1.46 1.61 8.10
CA LEU A 174 1.65 0.94 6.81
C LEU A 174 0.40 0.27 6.28
N LEU A 175 -0.34 -0.39 7.17
CA LEU A 175 -1.48 -1.23 6.82
C LEU A 175 -2.82 -0.67 7.32
N GLY A 176 -2.81 0.40 8.10
CA GLY A 176 -4.01 1.07 8.57
C GLY A 176 -4.87 0.20 9.48
N ALA A 177 -6.19 0.30 9.30
CA ALA A 177 -7.16 -0.36 10.17
C ALA A 177 -7.12 -1.91 10.12
N CYS A 178 -6.54 -2.51 9.07
CA CYS A 178 -6.53 -3.97 8.94
C CYS A 178 -5.64 -4.66 9.99
N VAL A 179 -4.58 -3.99 10.47
CA VAL A 179 -3.69 -4.52 11.53
C VAL A 179 -4.47 -4.90 12.78
N ASN A 180 -5.33 -3.99 13.25
CA ASN A 180 -6.08 -4.19 14.49
C ASN A 180 -7.13 -5.30 14.37
N HIS A 181 -7.58 -5.60 13.16
CA HIS A 181 -8.58 -6.63 12.92
C HIS A 181 -7.98 -8.04 12.91
N VAL A 182 -6.77 -8.19 12.37
CA VAL A 182 -6.10 -9.51 12.27
C VAL A 182 -5.68 -10.00 13.66
N GLY A 183 -5.05 -9.15 14.47
CA GLY A 183 -4.51 -9.53 15.78
C GLY A 183 -3.26 -10.42 15.72
N ASN A 184 -2.51 -10.49 16.82
CA ASN A 184 -1.15 -11.04 16.84
C ASN A 184 -1.06 -12.54 16.50
N ALA A 185 -1.97 -13.37 17.04
CA ALA A 185 -1.95 -14.81 16.81
C ALA A 185 -2.15 -15.17 15.32
N ASN A 186 -3.00 -14.40 14.65
CA ASN A 186 -3.27 -14.61 13.23
C ASN A 186 -2.17 -14.02 12.35
N TRP A 187 -1.47 -12.98 12.83
CA TRP A 187 -0.30 -12.47 12.15
C TRP A 187 0.78 -13.53 11.97
N GLU A 188 1.07 -14.29 13.02
CA GLU A 188 2.01 -15.42 12.92
C GLU A 188 1.56 -16.45 11.88
N SER A 189 0.25 -16.72 11.80
CA SER A 189 -0.30 -17.63 10.77
C SER A 189 -0.12 -17.08 9.34
N ILE A 190 -0.24 -15.76 9.13
CA ILE A 190 0.08 -15.14 7.84
C ILE A 190 1.57 -15.31 7.54
N LEU A 191 2.44 -15.01 8.50
CA LEU A 191 3.90 -15.11 8.31
C LEU A 191 4.31 -16.56 7.99
N ASP A 192 3.75 -17.55 8.68
CA ASP A 192 3.98 -18.96 8.41
C ASP A 192 3.54 -19.36 7.00
N ALA A 193 2.35 -18.93 6.58
CA ALA A 193 1.84 -19.23 5.23
C ALA A 193 2.66 -18.55 4.12
N VAL A 194 3.14 -17.33 4.35
CA VAL A 194 3.96 -16.59 3.38
C VAL A 194 5.37 -17.18 3.29
N MET A 195 5.97 -17.53 4.43
CA MET A 195 7.33 -18.06 4.52
C MET A 195 7.43 -19.56 4.26
N GLN A 196 6.31 -20.28 4.05
CA GLN A 196 6.28 -21.73 3.86
C GLN A 196 7.24 -22.24 2.78
N PHE A 197 7.46 -21.42 1.74
CA PHE A 197 8.32 -21.75 0.59
C PHE A 197 9.54 -20.83 0.48
N ALA A 198 9.90 -20.13 1.57
CA ALA A 198 11.04 -19.23 1.54
C ALA A 198 12.36 -20.01 1.44
N GLU A 199 13.22 -19.56 0.52
CA GLU A 199 14.60 -20.03 0.43
C GLU A 199 15.42 -19.50 1.63
N PRO A 200 16.56 -20.15 1.98
CA PRO A 200 17.42 -19.69 3.07
C PRO A 200 17.91 -18.25 2.90
N THR A 201 18.07 -17.81 1.64
CA THR A 201 18.48 -16.48 1.22
C THR A 201 17.33 -15.85 0.41
N VAL A 202 16.99 -14.60 0.73
CA VAL A 202 15.84 -13.89 0.15
C VAL A 202 16.35 -12.70 -0.66
N THR A 203 15.98 -12.63 -1.94
CA THR A 203 16.27 -11.49 -2.83
C THR A 203 15.24 -10.37 -2.64
N THR A 204 15.53 -9.18 -3.19
CA THR A 204 14.61 -8.04 -3.20
C THR A 204 13.25 -8.36 -3.85
N GLU A 205 13.24 -9.16 -4.91
CA GLU A 205 12.02 -9.57 -5.62
C GLU A 205 11.17 -10.50 -4.75
N ALA A 206 11.81 -11.48 -4.10
CA ALA A 206 11.14 -12.40 -3.18
C ALA A 206 10.57 -11.65 -1.97
N TRP A 207 11.36 -10.73 -1.39
CA TRP A 207 10.91 -9.83 -0.32
C TRP A 207 9.69 -9.00 -0.73
N THR A 208 9.71 -8.40 -1.93
CA THR A 208 8.58 -7.62 -2.47
C THR A 208 7.33 -8.49 -2.59
N ALA A 209 7.46 -9.71 -3.11
CA ALA A 209 6.37 -10.66 -3.20
C ALA A 209 5.80 -11.04 -1.83
N TYR A 210 6.66 -11.26 -0.83
CA TYR A 210 6.23 -11.57 0.54
C TYR A 210 5.51 -10.40 1.21
N CYS A 211 6.06 -9.19 1.13
CA CYS A 211 5.43 -7.97 1.64
C CYS A 211 4.02 -7.76 1.06
N LYS A 212 3.89 -7.88 -0.28
CA LYS A 212 2.60 -7.76 -0.96
C LYS A 212 1.64 -8.89 -0.55
N ARG A 213 2.12 -10.13 -0.44
CA ARG A 213 1.28 -11.27 -0.01
C ARG A 213 0.77 -11.09 1.43
N VAL A 214 1.63 -10.63 2.33
CA VAL A 214 1.30 -10.24 3.71
C VAL A 214 0.18 -9.19 3.72
N ALA A 215 0.38 -8.07 3.03
CA ALA A 215 -0.57 -6.96 2.97
C ALA A 215 -1.93 -7.40 2.39
N ARG A 216 -1.90 -8.15 1.28
CA ARG A 216 -3.10 -8.69 0.62
C ARG A 216 -3.90 -9.59 1.55
N THR A 217 -3.24 -10.50 2.26
CA THR A 217 -3.89 -11.43 3.19
C THR A 217 -4.56 -10.68 4.34
N ALA A 218 -3.86 -9.71 4.95
CA ALA A 218 -4.41 -8.89 6.02
C ALA A 218 -5.64 -8.07 5.57
N ARG A 219 -5.59 -7.51 4.36
CA ARG A 219 -6.72 -6.74 3.80
C ARG A 219 -7.92 -7.61 3.45
N VAL A 220 -7.71 -8.80 2.89
CA VAL A 220 -8.80 -9.77 2.65
C VAL A 220 -9.50 -10.10 3.97
N ALA A 221 -8.73 -10.40 5.01
CA ALA A 221 -9.27 -10.69 6.34
C ALA A 221 -10.11 -9.55 6.90
N TYR A 222 -9.61 -8.32 6.77
CA TYR A 222 -10.29 -7.10 7.19
C TYR A 222 -11.57 -6.82 6.41
N VAL A 223 -11.51 -6.83 5.07
CA VAL A 223 -12.65 -6.52 4.20
C VAL A 223 -13.76 -7.55 4.36
N ALA A 224 -13.39 -8.83 4.46
CA ALA A 224 -14.35 -9.90 4.65
C ALA A 224 -14.82 -10.09 6.10
N ARG A 225 -14.23 -9.37 7.06
CA ARG A 225 -14.48 -9.51 8.50
C ARG A 225 -14.39 -10.97 8.94
N LEU A 226 -13.33 -11.65 8.52
CA LEU A 226 -13.18 -13.08 8.81
C LEU A 226 -13.15 -13.30 10.32
N GLN A 227 -14.00 -14.22 10.78
CA GLN A 227 -13.94 -14.67 12.16
C GLN A 227 -12.67 -15.50 12.31
N MET A 228 -11.78 -14.98 13.15
CA MET A 228 -10.54 -15.66 13.50
C MET A 228 -10.85 -16.69 14.59
N PRO A 229 -10.25 -17.89 14.51
CA PRO A 229 -10.48 -18.96 15.48
C PRO A 229 -10.02 -18.60 16.89
#